data_AF-A0A926BTI5-F1
#
_entry.id   AF-A0A926BTI5-F1
#
_cell.length_a   1.000
_cell.length_b   1.000
_cell.length_c   1.000
_cell.angle_alpha   90.00
_cell.angle_beta   90.00
_cell.angle_gamma   90.00
#
_symmetry.space_group_name_H-M   'P 1'
#
loop_
_entity.id
_entity.type
_entity.pdbx_description
1 polymer ?
#
loop_
_entity_poly.entity_id
_entity_poly.type
_entity_poly.pdbx_seq_one_letter_code
_entity_poly.pdbx_strand_id
1 'polypeptide(L)'
;MLKILEKVFGAKRQKDVEALYPVVAEINEWFDEYQALSDDELRAKTDEFRGRIKDRIAEDQDRLDELHERLKEDVEAVERDAIFNEIADLESAIYQTTQAVLDEILPEAFAVVKETARRHCATQWDAGGSIVTWEMVHYDVQLIGGIVLHQGKIAEMATGEGKTLVATLPTYLNALPGKGMHIITVDG
;
A
#
# COMPACT_ATOMS: atom_id res chain seq x y z
N MET A 1 9.58 -33.90 17.75
CA MET A 1 9.91 -32.48 17.52
C MET A 1 9.16 -31.90 16.32
N LEU A 2 9.14 -32.53 15.13
CA LEU A 2 8.38 -32.00 13.97
C LEU A 2 6.90 -31.69 14.26
N LYS A 3 6.14 -32.61 14.87
CA LYS A 3 4.70 -32.38 15.17
C LYS A 3 4.42 -31.23 16.15
N ILE A 4 5.37 -30.91 17.04
CA ILE A 4 5.23 -29.79 17.98
C ILE A 4 5.50 -28.48 17.24
N LEU A 5 6.55 -28.44 16.41
CA LEU A 5 6.86 -27.30 15.54
C LEU A 5 5.71 -27.03 14.55
N GLU A 6 5.20 -28.04 13.86
CA GLU A 6 4.05 -27.91 12.94
C GLU A 6 2.80 -27.36 13.63
N LYS A 7 2.48 -27.84 14.82
CA LYS A 7 1.32 -27.36 15.59
C LYS A 7 1.50 -25.91 16.05
N VAL A 8 2.71 -25.52 16.43
CA VAL A 8 3.04 -24.15 16.86
C VAL A 8 3.06 -23.18 15.67
N PHE A 9 3.72 -23.54 14.57
CA PHE A 9 3.79 -22.70 13.36
C PHE A 9 2.44 -22.63 12.61
N GLY A 10 1.67 -23.72 12.58
CA GLY A 10 0.31 -23.74 12.05
C GLY A 10 -0.62 -22.83 12.83
N ALA A 11 -0.64 -22.96 14.16
CA ALA A 11 -1.50 -22.14 15.02
C ALA A 11 -1.15 -20.65 14.96
N LYS A 12 0.13 -20.29 14.86
CA LYS A 12 0.55 -18.89 14.69
C LYS A 12 0.07 -18.30 13.36
N ARG A 13 0.32 -18.98 12.24
CA ARG A 13 -0.11 -18.52 10.90
C ARG A 13 -1.61 -18.29 10.83
N GLN A 14 -2.38 -19.23 11.36
CA GLN A 14 -3.83 -19.12 11.37
C GLN A 14 -4.29 -17.92 12.20
N LYS A 15 -3.73 -17.73 13.39
CA LYS A 15 -4.03 -16.58 14.25
C LYS A 15 -3.65 -15.25 13.59
N ASP A 16 -2.51 -15.20 12.91
CA ASP A 16 -2.04 -13.99 12.21
C ASP A 16 -3.00 -13.62 11.06
N VAL A 17 -3.55 -14.61 10.34
CA VAL A 17 -4.57 -14.38 9.29
C VAL A 17 -5.91 -13.97 9.90
N GLU A 18 -6.34 -14.64 10.98
CA GLU A 18 -7.57 -14.30 11.71
C GLU A 18 -7.58 -12.84 12.19
N ALA A 19 -6.42 -12.33 12.60
CA ALA A 19 -6.25 -10.94 13.02
C ALA A 19 -6.45 -9.90 11.89
N LEU A 20 -6.44 -10.32 10.62
CA LEU A 20 -6.62 -9.43 9.46
C LEU A 20 -8.08 -9.29 9.02
N TYR A 21 -8.97 -10.20 9.42
CA TYR A 21 -10.38 -10.14 9.04
C TYR A 21 -11.11 -8.85 9.46
N PRO A 22 -10.81 -8.22 10.61
CA PRO A 22 -11.38 -6.91 10.94
C PRO A 22 -11.06 -5.86 9.87
N VAL A 23 -9.81 -5.79 9.42
CA VAL A 23 -9.38 -4.87 8.36
C VAL A 23 -10.05 -5.21 7.03
N VAL A 24 -10.23 -6.49 6.73
CA VAL A 24 -11.00 -6.93 5.54
C VAL A 24 -12.46 -6.49 5.61
N ALA A 25 -13.08 -6.54 6.80
CA ALA A 25 -14.44 -6.06 7.00
C ALA A 25 -14.51 -4.55 6.74
N GLU A 26 -13.56 -3.76 7.28
CA GLU A 26 -13.47 -2.32 7.02
C GLU A 26 -13.28 -2.01 5.53
N ILE A 27 -12.43 -2.76 4.82
CA ILE A 27 -12.29 -2.63 3.35
C ILE A 27 -13.63 -2.85 2.65
N ASN A 28 -14.37 -3.88 3.06
CA ASN A 28 -15.65 -4.23 2.45
C ASN A 28 -16.74 -3.19 2.75
N GLU A 29 -16.74 -2.60 3.95
CA GLU A 29 -17.63 -1.48 4.29
C GLU A 29 -17.36 -0.27 3.39
N TRP A 30 -16.10 0.15 3.25
CA TRP A 30 -15.73 1.23 2.33
C TRP A 30 -16.04 0.89 0.87
N PHE A 31 -15.84 -0.36 0.46
CA PHE A 31 -16.17 -0.82 -0.89
C PHE A 31 -17.67 -0.66 -1.19
N ASP A 32 -18.54 -1.00 -0.24
CA ASP A 32 -19.98 -0.82 -0.39
C ASP A 32 -20.36 0.67 -0.45
N GLU A 33 -19.74 1.52 0.37
CA GLU A 33 -19.95 2.98 0.31
C GLU A 33 -19.51 3.57 -1.04
N TYR A 34 -18.38 3.11 -1.58
CA TYR A 34 -17.80 3.66 -2.81
C TYR A 34 -18.53 3.27 -4.09
N GLN A 35 -19.45 2.31 -4.04
CA GLN A 35 -20.35 2.01 -5.15
C GLN A 35 -21.26 3.19 -5.53
N ALA A 36 -21.52 4.12 -4.58
CA ALA A 36 -22.32 5.30 -4.82
C ALA A 36 -21.55 6.45 -5.51
N LEU A 37 -20.21 6.39 -5.55
CA LEU A 37 -19.38 7.42 -6.14
C LEU A 37 -19.40 7.35 -7.67
N SER A 38 -19.31 8.50 -8.34
CA SER A 38 -18.97 8.57 -9.77
C SER A 38 -17.51 8.16 -10.03
N ASP A 39 -17.14 7.99 -11.31
CA ASP A 39 -15.76 7.67 -11.67
C ASP A 39 -14.78 8.78 -11.28
N ASP A 40 -15.19 10.04 -11.41
CA ASP A 40 -14.34 11.18 -11.05
C ASP A 40 -14.19 11.32 -9.54
N GLU A 41 -15.25 11.07 -8.77
CA GLU A 41 -15.18 11.04 -7.29
C GLU A 41 -14.30 9.89 -6.79
N LEU A 42 -14.39 8.70 -7.40
CA LEU A 42 -13.52 7.57 -7.04
C LEU A 42 -12.06 7.88 -7.38
N ARG A 43 -11.78 8.50 -8.53
CA ARG A 43 -10.42 8.97 -8.87
C ARG A 43 -9.90 10.00 -7.88
N ALA A 44 -10.75 10.95 -7.48
CA ALA A 44 -10.38 12.03 -6.56
C ALA A 44 -9.91 11.52 -5.19
N LYS A 45 -10.31 10.31 -4.77
CA LYS A 45 -9.76 9.64 -3.58
C LYS A 45 -8.24 9.51 -3.61
N THR A 46 -7.64 9.32 -4.79
CA THR A 46 -6.18 9.28 -4.94
C THR A 46 -5.54 10.59 -4.46
N ASP A 47 -6.10 11.73 -4.86
CA ASP A 47 -5.57 13.05 -4.49
C ASP A 47 -5.86 13.38 -3.02
N GLU A 48 -7.02 12.94 -2.50
CA GLU A 48 -7.34 13.01 -1.08
C GLU A 48 -6.29 12.27 -0.22
N PHE A 49 -5.96 11.01 -0.57
CA PHE A 49 -4.98 10.22 0.16
C PHE A 49 -3.57 10.83 0.10
N ARG A 50 -3.15 11.31 -1.08
CA ARG A 50 -1.88 12.03 -1.23
C ARG A 50 -1.84 13.28 -0.37
N GLY A 51 -2.95 14.02 -0.29
CA GLY A 51 -3.11 15.17 0.60
C GLY A 51 -2.92 14.79 2.05
N ARG A 52 -3.62 13.77 2.55
CA ARG A 52 -3.50 13.29 3.94
C ARG A 52 -2.05 12.92 4.31
N ILE A 53 -1.34 12.22 3.42
CA ILE A 53 0.07 11.87 3.63
C ILE A 53 0.93 13.14 3.70
N LYS A 54 0.80 14.03 2.71
CA LYS A 54 1.56 15.27 2.63
C LYS A 54 1.35 16.14 3.86
N ASP A 55 0.10 16.31 4.28
CA ASP A 55 -0.25 17.13 5.44
C ASP A 55 0.36 16.57 6.72
N ARG A 56 0.44 15.24 6.85
CA ARG A 56 1.00 14.59 8.05
C ARG A 56 2.51 14.73 8.18
N ILE A 57 3.23 14.81 7.06
CA ILE A 57 4.69 14.92 7.05
C ILE A 57 5.17 16.36 6.79
N ALA A 58 4.27 17.32 6.63
CA ALA A 58 4.61 18.67 6.17
C ALA A 58 5.64 19.36 7.07
N GLU A 59 5.46 19.30 8.41
CA GLU A 59 6.37 19.95 9.36
C GLU A 59 7.79 19.36 9.28
N ASP A 60 7.91 18.04 9.33
CA ASP A 60 9.21 17.36 9.24
C ASP A 60 9.86 17.57 7.86
N GLN A 61 9.05 17.59 6.80
CA GLN A 61 9.51 17.82 5.42
C GLN A 61 10.02 19.24 5.23
N ASP A 62 9.31 20.25 5.73
CA ASP A 62 9.74 21.65 5.68
C ASP A 62 11.07 21.82 6.42
N ARG A 63 11.20 21.19 7.60
CA ARG A 63 12.46 21.20 8.36
C ARG A 63 13.60 20.51 7.64
N LEU A 64 13.33 19.36 7.01
CA LEU A 64 14.31 18.62 6.22
C LEU A 64 14.81 19.47 5.04
N ASP A 65 13.91 20.18 4.36
CA ASP A 65 14.24 21.04 3.23
C ASP A 65 15.07 22.26 3.67
N GLU A 66 14.75 22.87 4.82
CA GLU A 66 15.57 23.93 5.43
C GLU A 66 17.01 23.48 5.72
N LEU A 67 17.17 22.29 6.30
CA LEU A 67 18.47 21.73 6.63
C LEU A 67 19.29 21.44 5.37
N HIS A 68 18.65 20.90 4.33
CA HIS A 68 19.30 20.71 3.03
C HIS A 68 19.72 22.03 2.38
N GLU A 69 18.96 23.11 2.53
CA GLU A 69 19.36 24.43 2.05
C GLU A 69 20.55 24.97 2.86
N ARG A 70 20.54 24.82 4.18
CA ARG A 70 21.66 25.24 5.04
C ARG A 70 22.97 24.56 4.65
N LEU A 71 22.93 23.28 4.27
CA LEU A 71 24.11 22.53 3.80
C LEU A 71 24.70 23.05 2.47
N LYS A 72 23.99 23.91 1.73
CA LYS A 72 24.54 24.54 0.51
C LYS A 72 25.42 25.76 0.82
N GLU A 73 25.38 26.27 2.05
CA GLU A 73 26.18 27.41 2.49
C GLU A 73 27.54 26.97 3.07
N ASP A 74 28.38 27.95 3.43
CA ASP A 74 29.60 27.66 4.18
C ASP A 74 29.24 27.36 5.65
N VAL A 75 29.37 26.09 6.02
CA VAL A 75 28.99 25.55 7.33
C VAL A 75 30.21 24.93 7.98
N GLU A 76 30.49 25.33 9.23
CA GLU A 76 31.57 24.77 10.03
C GLU A 76 31.38 23.25 10.23
N ALA A 77 32.48 22.51 10.37
CA ALA A 77 32.42 21.04 10.45
C ALA A 77 31.50 20.54 11.58
N VAL A 78 31.51 21.19 12.75
CA VAL A 78 30.68 20.80 13.91
C VAL A 78 29.19 21.01 13.63
N GLU A 79 28.82 22.12 12.99
CA GLU A 79 27.43 22.39 12.62
C GLU A 79 26.97 21.44 11.52
N ARG A 80 27.83 21.12 10.55
CA ARG A 80 27.55 20.15 9.49
C ARG A 80 27.23 18.76 10.05
N ASP A 81 28.02 18.29 11.01
CA ASP A 81 27.78 16.99 11.65
C ASP A 81 26.45 16.97 12.41
N ALA A 82 26.08 18.08 13.08
CA ALA A 82 24.80 18.21 13.75
C ALA A 82 23.63 18.16 12.75
N ILE A 83 23.74 18.88 11.62
CA ILE A 83 22.72 18.89 10.57
C ILE A 83 22.52 17.49 9.97
N PHE A 84 23.59 16.74 9.69
CA PHE A 84 23.45 15.39 9.15
C PHE A 84 22.74 14.43 10.11
N ASN A 85 22.99 14.54 11.41
CA ASN A 85 22.27 13.74 12.40
C ASN A 85 20.78 14.08 12.43
N GLU A 86 20.45 15.38 12.40
CA GLU A 86 19.05 15.84 12.39
C GLU A 86 18.32 15.41 11.10
N ILE A 87 18.98 15.48 9.94
CA ILE A 87 18.45 14.96 8.67
C ILE A 87 18.12 13.47 8.78
N ALA A 88 19.04 12.66 9.30
CA ALA A 88 18.80 11.22 9.44
C ALA A 88 17.62 10.90 10.37
N ASP A 89 17.48 11.66 11.46
CA ASP A 89 16.35 11.53 12.39
C ASP A 89 15.02 11.93 11.72
N LEU A 90 15.00 13.03 10.98
CA LEU A 90 13.83 13.50 10.22
C LEU A 90 13.43 12.53 9.11
N GLU A 91 14.37 12.01 8.34
CA GLU A 91 14.09 11.01 7.30
C GLU A 91 13.43 9.75 7.89
N SER A 92 13.91 9.31 9.06
CA SER A 92 13.34 8.20 9.81
C SER A 92 11.93 8.53 10.33
N ALA A 93 11.74 9.74 10.88
CA ALA A 93 10.43 10.21 11.35
C ALA A 93 9.41 10.30 10.21
N ILE A 94 9.75 10.94 9.09
CA ILE A 94 8.92 11.05 7.89
C ILE A 94 8.54 9.66 7.38
N TYR A 95 9.49 8.72 7.33
CA TYR A 95 9.22 7.35 6.92
C TYR A 95 8.20 6.67 7.85
N GLN A 96 8.40 6.74 9.17
CA GLN A 96 7.50 6.13 10.14
C GLN A 96 6.09 6.74 10.10
N THR A 97 6.01 8.07 10.04
CA THR A 97 4.75 8.79 9.90
C THR A 97 4.04 8.42 8.59
N THR A 98 4.78 8.33 7.49
CA THR A 98 4.21 7.87 6.21
C THR A 98 3.65 6.45 6.33
N GLN A 99 4.38 5.51 6.93
CA GLN A 99 3.87 4.13 7.12
C GLN A 99 2.62 4.10 7.98
N ALA A 100 2.57 4.87 9.07
CA ALA A 100 1.39 4.96 9.92
C ALA A 100 0.16 5.49 9.15
N VAL A 101 0.35 6.53 8.32
CA VAL A 101 -0.75 7.05 7.47
C VAL A 101 -1.17 6.01 6.44
N LEU A 102 -0.23 5.27 5.83
CA LEU A 102 -0.57 4.20 4.88
C LEU A 102 -1.40 3.10 5.54
N ASP A 103 -1.04 2.68 6.75
CA ASP A 103 -1.82 1.71 7.54
C ASP A 103 -3.23 2.24 7.85
N GLU A 104 -3.35 3.53 8.20
CA GLU A 104 -4.64 4.19 8.48
C GLU A 104 -5.55 4.24 7.25
N ILE A 105 -5.02 4.62 6.08
CA ILE A 105 -5.81 4.75 4.85
C ILE A 105 -5.97 3.43 4.07
N LEU A 106 -5.27 2.36 4.48
CA LEU A 106 -5.27 1.08 3.77
C LEU A 106 -6.68 0.56 3.47
N PRO A 107 -7.65 0.59 4.40
CA PRO A 107 -9.00 0.10 4.12
C PRO A 107 -9.68 0.86 2.98
N GLU A 108 -9.64 2.19 3.04
CA GLU A 108 -10.18 3.08 2.01
C GLU A 108 -9.46 2.88 0.67
N ALA A 109 -8.13 2.82 0.67
CA ALA A 109 -7.33 2.67 -0.54
C ALA A 109 -7.57 1.31 -1.23
N PHE A 110 -7.67 0.22 -0.47
CA PHE A 110 -7.98 -1.09 -1.03
C PHE A 110 -9.41 -1.16 -1.56
N ALA A 111 -10.36 -0.48 -0.90
CA ALA A 111 -11.72 -0.35 -1.41
C ALA A 111 -11.78 0.38 -2.76
N VAL A 112 -10.97 1.43 -2.97
CA VAL A 112 -10.85 2.10 -4.29
C VAL A 112 -10.42 1.12 -5.38
N VAL A 113 -9.40 0.31 -5.12
CA VAL A 113 -8.89 -0.67 -6.08
C VAL A 113 -9.92 -1.77 -6.36
N LYS A 114 -10.58 -2.28 -5.31
CA LYS A 114 -11.62 -3.31 -5.44
C LYS A 114 -12.84 -2.79 -6.21
N GLU A 115 -13.27 -1.56 -5.95
CA GLU A 115 -14.38 -0.93 -6.67
C GLU A 115 -14.01 -0.65 -8.12
N THR A 116 -12.77 -0.23 -8.39
CA THR A 116 -12.26 -0.07 -9.75
C THR A 116 -12.29 -1.40 -10.51
N ALA A 117 -11.85 -2.49 -9.88
CA ALA A 117 -11.93 -3.83 -10.47
C ALA A 117 -13.39 -4.23 -10.79
N ARG A 118 -14.34 -3.93 -9.89
CA ARG A 118 -15.78 -4.16 -10.12
C ARG A 118 -16.32 -3.34 -11.29
N ARG A 119 -15.99 -2.05 -11.39
CA ARG A 119 -16.47 -1.18 -12.48
C ARG A 119 -16.00 -1.63 -13.86
N HIS A 120 -14.83 -2.25 -13.93
CA HIS A 120 -14.31 -2.81 -15.17
C HIS A 120 -14.90 -4.19 -15.51
N CYS A 121 -15.73 -4.81 -14.66
CA CYS A 121 -16.41 -6.05 -15.01
C CYS A 121 -17.25 -5.92 -16.27
N ALA A 122 -17.23 -6.97 -17.09
CA ALA A 122 -17.82 -7.06 -18.43
C ALA A 122 -17.19 -6.14 -19.50
N THR A 123 -16.11 -5.41 -19.20
CA THR A 123 -15.32 -4.77 -20.25
C THR A 123 -14.58 -5.83 -21.08
N GLN A 124 -14.47 -5.57 -22.38
CA GLN A 124 -13.84 -6.47 -23.34
C GLN A 124 -12.78 -5.73 -24.15
N TRP A 125 -11.66 -6.38 -24.41
CA TRP A 125 -10.63 -5.88 -25.31
C TRP A 125 -10.00 -7.02 -26.11
N ASP A 126 -9.46 -6.68 -27.27
CA ASP A 126 -8.63 -7.60 -28.06
C ASP A 126 -7.23 -7.66 -27.45
N ALA A 127 -6.82 -8.85 -27.03
CA ALA A 127 -5.45 -9.16 -26.64
C ALA A 127 -4.86 -10.19 -27.60
N GLY A 128 -4.21 -9.72 -28.66
CA GLY A 128 -3.52 -10.59 -29.62
C GLY A 128 -4.47 -11.47 -30.44
N GLY A 129 -5.63 -10.94 -30.83
CA GLY A 129 -6.66 -11.63 -31.60
C GLY A 129 -7.62 -12.49 -30.78
N SER A 130 -7.50 -12.45 -29.44
CA SER A 130 -8.43 -13.09 -28.51
C SER A 130 -9.16 -12.03 -27.71
N ILE A 131 -10.50 -12.10 -27.68
CA ILE A 131 -11.30 -11.22 -26.83
C ILE A 131 -11.16 -11.67 -25.38
N VAL A 132 -10.62 -10.80 -24.55
CA VAL A 132 -10.53 -10.98 -23.10
C VAL A 132 -11.66 -10.18 -22.47
N THR A 133 -12.43 -10.83 -21.59
CA THR A 133 -13.45 -10.17 -20.76
C THR A 133 -12.92 -10.03 -19.35
N TRP A 134 -13.03 -8.85 -18.74
CA TRP A 134 -12.73 -8.67 -17.33
C TRP A 134 -13.90 -9.17 -16.47
N GLU A 135 -13.65 -10.16 -15.63
CA GLU A 135 -14.67 -10.77 -14.74
C GLU A 135 -14.15 -10.89 -13.30
N MET A 136 -13.20 -10.02 -12.91
CA MET A 136 -12.49 -10.14 -11.64
C MET A 136 -12.84 -9.02 -10.67
N VAL A 137 -13.23 -9.40 -9.45
CA VAL A 137 -13.32 -8.51 -8.28
C VAL A 137 -12.55 -9.17 -7.16
N HIS A 138 -11.83 -8.39 -6.34
CA HIS A 138 -11.02 -8.95 -5.26
C HIS A 138 -11.86 -9.71 -4.24
N TYR A 139 -11.50 -10.97 -4.00
CA TYR A 139 -12.00 -11.77 -2.88
C TYR A 139 -11.30 -11.39 -1.57
N ASP A 140 -11.92 -11.71 -0.43
CA ASP A 140 -11.35 -11.42 0.90
C ASP A 140 -9.95 -12.03 1.10
N VAL A 141 -9.72 -13.25 0.59
CA VAL A 141 -8.39 -13.89 0.63
C VAL A 141 -7.33 -13.12 -0.17
N GLN A 142 -7.74 -12.41 -1.22
CA GLN A 142 -6.86 -11.55 -2.02
C GLN A 142 -6.59 -10.23 -1.29
N LEU A 143 -7.57 -9.68 -0.58
CA LEU A 143 -7.38 -8.52 0.31
C LEU A 143 -6.37 -8.86 1.41
N ILE A 144 -6.50 -10.03 2.05
CA ILE A 144 -5.53 -10.55 3.03
C ILE A 144 -4.14 -10.63 2.41
N GLY A 145 -4.00 -11.21 1.22
CA GLY A 145 -2.74 -11.26 0.50
C GLY A 145 -2.12 -9.87 0.27
N GLY A 146 -2.93 -8.88 -0.10
CA GLY A 146 -2.50 -7.50 -0.27
C GLY A 146 -2.01 -6.86 1.03
N ILE A 147 -2.73 -7.06 2.14
CA ILE A 147 -2.34 -6.56 3.46
C ILE A 147 -1.01 -7.17 3.90
N VAL A 148 -0.85 -8.48 3.73
CA VAL A 148 0.40 -9.20 4.07
C VAL A 148 1.59 -8.65 3.28
N LEU A 149 1.41 -8.36 1.98
CA LEU A 149 2.45 -7.77 1.15
C LEU A 149 2.80 -6.35 1.60
N HIS A 150 1.81 -5.52 1.94
CA HIS A 150 2.06 -4.17 2.47
C HIS A 150 2.84 -4.21 3.79
N GLN A 151 2.57 -5.18 4.66
CA GLN A 151 3.31 -5.41 5.91
C GLN A 151 4.77 -5.90 5.70
N GLY A 152 5.27 -5.94 4.46
CA GLY A 152 6.62 -6.40 4.14
C GLY A 152 6.82 -7.91 4.29
N LYS A 153 5.74 -8.69 4.27
CA LYS A 153 5.78 -10.16 4.44
C LYS A 153 5.54 -10.86 3.10
N ILE A 154 5.81 -12.17 3.10
CA ILE A 154 5.54 -13.04 1.95
C ILE A 154 4.11 -13.56 2.06
N ALA A 155 3.28 -13.26 1.06
CA ALA A 155 1.96 -13.87 0.90
C ALA A 155 2.06 -15.16 0.08
N GLU A 156 1.96 -16.32 0.75
CA GLU A 156 1.91 -17.62 0.08
C GLU A 156 0.50 -17.85 -0.49
N MET A 157 0.40 -17.94 -1.82
CA MET A 157 -0.86 -18.08 -2.55
C MET A 157 -0.74 -19.15 -3.62
N ALA A 158 -1.72 -20.05 -3.71
CA ALA A 158 -1.76 -21.12 -4.71
C ALA A 158 -1.89 -20.56 -6.14
N THR A 159 -1.52 -21.37 -7.13
CA THR A 159 -1.73 -21.01 -8.55
C THR A 159 -3.22 -20.89 -8.84
N GLY A 160 -3.62 -19.82 -9.53
CA GLY A 160 -5.03 -19.52 -9.80
C GLY A 160 -5.69 -18.57 -8.79
N GLU A 161 -5.06 -18.25 -7.65
CA GLU A 161 -5.63 -17.33 -6.65
C GLU A 161 -5.52 -15.83 -7.03
N GLY A 162 -5.10 -15.53 -8.26
CA GLY A 162 -5.06 -14.14 -8.76
C GLY A 162 -3.93 -13.29 -8.22
N LYS A 163 -2.73 -13.86 -7.99
CA LYS A 163 -1.53 -13.14 -7.50
C LYS A 163 -1.23 -11.82 -8.21
N THR A 164 -1.41 -11.77 -9.53
CA THR A 164 -1.23 -10.54 -10.32
C THR A 164 -2.23 -9.45 -9.94
N LEU A 165 -3.50 -9.83 -9.71
CA LEU A 165 -4.55 -8.92 -9.27
C LEU A 165 -4.31 -8.46 -7.82
N VAL A 166 -3.86 -9.36 -6.94
CA VAL A 166 -3.48 -9.03 -5.55
C VAL A 166 -2.42 -7.92 -5.52
N ALA A 167 -1.41 -8.00 -6.38
CA ALA A 167 -0.32 -7.02 -6.42
C ALA A 167 -0.79 -5.58 -6.67
N THR A 168 -1.94 -5.36 -7.31
CA THR A 168 -2.49 -4.02 -7.55
C THR A 168 -2.83 -3.29 -6.24
N LEU A 169 -3.25 -4.01 -5.19
CA LEU A 169 -3.64 -3.43 -3.91
C LEU A 169 -2.47 -2.74 -3.18
N PRO A 170 -1.39 -3.45 -2.77
CA PRO A 170 -0.27 -2.80 -2.11
C PRO A 170 0.48 -1.88 -3.08
N THR A 171 0.49 -2.14 -4.39
CA THR A 171 1.15 -1.24 -5.33
C THR A 171 0.47 0.12 -5.36
N TYR A 172 -0.87 0.17 -5.41
CA TYR A 172 -1.61 1.42 -5.36
C TYR A 172 -1.32 2.18 -4.05
N LEU A 173 -1.52 1.52 -2.90
CA LEU A 173 -1.31 2.13 -1.58
C LEU A 173 0.12 2.68 -1.42
N ASN A 174 1.14 1.86 -1.66
CA ASN A 174 2.54 2.24 -1.43
C ASN A 174 3.09 3.20 -2.49
N ALA A 175 2.39 3.41 -3.61
CA ALA A 175 2.74 4.43 -4.60
C ALA A 175 2.25 5.84 -4.21
N LEU A 176 1.28 5.96 -3.30
CA LEU A 176 0.69 7.25 -2.90
C LEU A 176 1.71 8.28 -2.37
N PRO A 177 2.77 7.91 -1.60
CA PRO A 177 3.79 8.86 -1.17
C PRO A 177 4.69 9.39 -2.29
N GLY A 178 4.58 8.87 -3.52
CA GLY A 178 5.37 9.34 -4.67
C GLY A 178 6.82 8.87 -4.71
N LYS A 179 7.23 7.92 -3.84
CA LYS A 179 8.60 7.38 -3.79
C LYS A 179 8.89 6.28 -4.83
N GLY A 180 7.88 5.90 -5.62
CA GLY A 180 7.97 4.83 -6.62
C GLY A 180 7.74 3.43 -6.04
N MET A 181 7.28 2.51 -6.88
CA MET A 181 7.04 1.10 -6.53
C MET A 181 7.58 0.20 -7.63
N HIS A 182 8.31 -0.85 -7.25
CA HIS A 182 8.90 -1.81 -8.18
C HIS A 182 8.22 -3.18 -8.05
N ILE A 183 7.58 -3.63 -9.13
CA ILE A 183 7.07 -5.00 -9.27
C ILE A 183 8.08 -5.78 -10.10
N ILE A 184 8.58 -6.87 -9.56
CA ILE A 184 9.57 -7.72 -10.22
C ILE A 184 8.90 -9.02 -10.67
N THR A 185 8.95 -9.31 -11.97
CA THR A 185 8.52 -10.57 -12.57
C THR A 185 9.72 -11.32 -13.13
N VAL A 186 9.58 -12.64 -13.34
CA VAL A 186 10.66 -13.48 -13.85
C VAL A 186 10.87 -13.37 -15.36
N ASP A 187 9.87 -12.90 -16.10
CA ASP A 187 9.88 -12.72 -17.56
C ASP A 187 9.27 -11.34 -17.94
N GLY A 188 9.69 -10.80 -19.09
CA GLY A 188 9.26 -9.49 -19.63
C GLY A 188 9.18 -9.47 -21.16
#